data_AF-A0A4T0C414-F1
#
_entry.id   AF-A0A4T0C414-F1
#
_cell.length_a   1.000
_cell.length_b   1.000
_cell.length_c   1.000
_cell.angle_alpha   90.00
_cell.angle_beta   90.00
_cell.angle_gamma   90.00
#
_symmetry.space_group_name_H-M   'P 1'
#
loop_
_entity.id
_entity.type
_entity.pdbx_description
1 polymer ?
#
loop_
_entity_poly.entity_id
_entity_poly.type
_entity_poly.pdbx_seq_one_letter_code
_entity_poly.pdbx_strand_id
1 'polypeptide(L)'
;MQFRSLCILTIISVVAAATVVPSTDRDGHACFQTYRPPLLNLTVYDSDKVSPGYFFIAPYSQLAAKQITDPAEAYITGPTIYDRNGQLIWIGSTMFPGRDAYDFRVVKYKGESMLSWIISTNEYYPDHPGGKAVLVNDKYELVNTTLPLFDTPEFNIHEYNIINDGASVLTLYSNPVLVNETWIQDDGIAEIDLSTGAILFRWSSLEHIPLNASNFHLPKAGTTSQKRPWDWLQKRRWRLSVIVTTYELYIQGIWLRRIFDLATRRQDFGFRPFQRLQLFLAARCQIPTRR
;
A
#
# COMPACT_ATOMS: atom_id res chain seq x y z
N MET A 1 -32.16 17.78 -48.63
CA MET A 1 -30.80 18.26 -48.35
C MET A 1 -30.18 17.32 -47.31
N GLN A 2 -29.21 16.53 -47.79
CA GLN A 2 -28.19 15.67 -47.13
C GLN A 2 -28.47 14.83 -45.86
N PHE A 3 -27.94 13.60 -45.96
CA PHE A 3 -27.91 12.45 -45.05
C PHE A 3 -26.62 12.42 -44.19
N ARG A 4 -26.70 11.67 -43.06
CA ARG A 4 -25.60 10.95 -42.33
C ARG A 4 -24.62 11.85 -41.53
N SER A 5 -24.02 11.45 -40.40
CA SER A 5 -23.72 10.11 -39.89
C SER A 5 -23.42 10.13 -38.38
N LEU A 6 -23.54 8.93 -37.81
CA LEU A 6 -23.07 8.44 -36.50
C LEU A 6 -21.65 8.94 -36.12
N CYS A 7 -21.46 9.36 -34.87
CA CYS A 7 -20.15 9.31 -34.19
C CYS A 7 -20.30 8.50 -32.90
N ILE A 8 -19.94 7.21 -33.01
CA ILE A 8 -19.70 6.32 -31.88
C ILE A 8 -18.45 6.84 -31.18
N LEU A 9 -18.58 7.29 -29.93
CA LEU A 9 -17.44 7.60 -29.07
C LEU A 9 -16.86 6.27 -28.56
N THR A 10 -15.95 5.67 -29.31
CA THR A 10 -15.11 4.58 -28.83
C THR A 10 -14.04 5.15 -27.92
N ILE A 11 -14.27 5.12 -26.61
CA ILE A 11 -13.21 5.29 -25.61
C ILE A 11 -12.39 4.00 -25.65
N ILE A 12 -11.30 4.01 -26.42
CA ILE A 12 -10.28 2.95 -26.34
C ILE A 12 -9.40 3.29 -25.15
N SER A 13 -9.73 2.72 -23.99
CA SER A 13 -8.78 2.63 -22.88
C SER A 13 -7.68 1.66 -23.31
N VAL A 14 -6.54 2.18 -23.79
CA VAL A 14 -5.36 1.34 -24.02
C VAL A 14 -4.73 1.08 -22.66
N VAL A 15 -4.97 -0.14 -22.18
CA VAL A 15 -4.27 -0.70 -21.03
C VAL A 15 -2.82 -0.90 -21.45
N ALA A 16 -1.89 -0.08 -20.95
CA ALA A 16 -0.50 -0.48 -20.93
C ALA A 16 -0.39 -1.69 -19.99
N ALA A 17 -0.16 -2.87 -20.55
CA ALA A 17 0.08 -4.08 -19.77
C ALA A 17 1.57 -4.11 -19.40
N ALA A 18 1.90 -3.69 -18.17
CA ALA A 18 3.22 -3.93 -17.60
C ALA A 18 3.21 -5.33 -16.99
N THR A 19 3.94 -6.27 -17.59
CA THR A 19 4.18 -7.59 -17.00
C THR A 19 5.47 -7.54 -16.19
N VAL A 20 5.35 -7.63 -14.88
CA VAL A 20 6.49 -7.93 -14.00
C VAL A 20 6.68 -9.44 -14.05
N VAL A 21 7.76 -9.90 -14.69
CA VAL A 21 8.09 -11.33 -14.76
C VAL A 21 8.93 -11.68 -13.53
N PRO A 22 8.51 -12.62 -12.67
CA PRO A 22 9.37 -13.15 -11.62
C PRO A 22 10.57 -13.86 -12.27
N SER A 23 11.80 -13.39 -12.04
CA SER A 23 12.98 -13.97 -12.66
C SER A 23 13.48 -15.18 -11.85
N THR A 24 13.54 -16.33 -12.53
CA THR A 24 14.48 -17.40 -12.19
C THR A 24 15.82 -17.08 -12.84
N ASP A 25 16.93 -17.61 -12.30
CA ASP A 25 18.34 -17.28 -12.60
C ASP A 25 18.84 -17.45 -14.05
N ARG A 26 17.94 -17.48 -15.04
CA ARG A 26 18.26 -17.49 -16.46
C ARG A 26 17.46 -16.37 -17.14
N ASP A 27 18.21 -15.35 -17.58
CA ASP A 27 17.82 -14.34 -18.56
C ASP A 27 16.82 -13.26 -18.10
N GLY A 28 17.26 -12.31 -17.27
CA GLY A 28 16.36 -11.19 -16.91
C GLY A 28 16.90 -10.04 -16.04
N HIS A 29 18.21 -9.82 -15.91
CA HIS A 29 18.76 -8.69 -15.15
C HIS A 29 19.73 -7.86 -15.99
N ALA A 30 19.65 -6.53 -15.90
CA ALA A 30 20.79 -5.67 -16.23
C ALA A 30 21.82 -5.85 -15.12
N CYS A 31 22.91 -6.56 -15.39
CA CYS A 31 23.95 -6.82 -14.40
C CYS A 31 24.76 -5.53 -14.15
N PHE A 32 24.36 -4.74 -13.15
CA PHE A 32 25.21 -3.69 -12.58
C PHE A 32 26.08 -4.29 -11.47
N GLN A 33 26.95 -5.26 -11.81
CA GLN A 33 27.98 -5.95 -10.99
C GLN A 33 27.65 -6.43 -9.54
N THR A 34 26.55 -6.02 -8.91
CA THR A 34 26.15 -6.29 -7.52
C THR A 34 24.64 -6.15 -7.33
N TYR A 35 23.97 -5.28 -8.10
CA TYR A 35 22.52 -5.08 -8.03
C TYR A 35 21.78 -5.86 -9.11
N ARG A 36 20.64 -6.47 -8.75
CA ARG A 36 19.79 -7.25 -9.64
C ARG A 36 18.33 -6.77 -9.58
N PRO A 37 18.04 -5.50 -9.90
CA PRO A 37 16.67 -5.02 -9.96
C PRO A 37 15.89 -5.77 -11.06
N PRO A 38 14.55 -5.82 -11.00
CA PRO A 38 13.75 -6.36 -12.09
C PRO A 38 14.02 -5.63 -13.40
N LEU A 39 14.02 -6.36 -14.51
CA LEU A 39 13.92 -5.74 -15.83
C LEU A 39 12.45 -5.47 -16.14
N LEU A 40 12.17 -4.24 -16.57
CA LEU A 40 10.84 -3.85 -17.02
C LEU A 40 10.80 -3.91 -18.56
N ASN A 41 10.13 -4.93 -19.09
CA ASN A 41 9.90 -5.03 -20.53
C ASN A 41 8.59 -4.29 -20.89
N LEU A 42 8.72 -3.11 -21.50
CA LEU A 42 7.59 -2.24 -21.83
C LEU A 42 7.23 -2.35 -23.31
N THR A 43 5.97 -2.64 -23.60
CA THR A 43 5.41 -2.49 -24.95
C THR A 43 4.61 -1.19 -25.02
N VAL A 44 5.08 -0.22 -25.80
CA VAL A 44 4.41 1.07 -26.01
C VAL A 44 3.62 1.01 -27.32
N TYR A 45 2.29 1.08 -27.22
CA TYR A 45 1.41 1.02 -28.39
C TYR A 45 1.26 2.37 -29.11
N ASP A 46 1.26 3.48 -28.36
CA ASP A 46 1.11 4.83 -28.88
C ASP A 46 1.89 5.80 -27.98
N SER A 47 3.07 6.23 -28.45
CA SER A 47 4.01 7.05 -27.68
C SER A 47 3.46 8.41 -27.28
N ASP A 48 2.54 8.95 -28.09
CA ASP A 48 1.99 10.30 -27.93
C ASP A 48 0.88 10.34 -26.87
N LYS A 49 0.30 9.17 -26.56
CA LYS A 49 -0.72 9.00 -25.50
C LYS A 49 -0.16 8.54 -24.17
N VAL A 50 1.15 8.32 -24.06
CA VAL A 50 1.78 7.96 -22.79
C VAL A 50 1.85 9.18 -21.87
N SER A 51 1.27 9.08 -20.68
CA SER A 51 1.40 10.11 -19.66
C SER A 51 2.87 10.30 -19.26
N PRO A 52 3.35 11.54 -19.08
CA PRO A 52 4.68 11.77 -18.55
C PRO A 52 4.80 11.24 -17.13
N GLY A 53 5.99 10.76 -16.74
CA GLY A 53 6.27 10.33 -15.38
C GLY A 53 7.22 9.15 -15.29
N TYR A 54 7.27 8.57 -14.10
CA TYR A 54 8.10 7.42 -13.73
C TYR A 54 7.21 6.27 -13.25
N PHE A 55 7.75 5.05 -13.35
CA PHE A 55 7.16 3.88 -12.73
C PHE A 55 7.80 3.65 -11.35
N PHE A 56 6.96 3.57 -10.32
CA PHE A 56 7.35 3.25 -8.95
C PHE A 56 6.94 1.80 -8.70
N ILE A 57 7.93 0.92 -8.49
CA ILE A 57 7.71 -0.52 -8.36
C ILE A 57 8.42 -0.99 -7.10
N ALA A 58 7.80 -1.88 -6.33
CA ALA A 58 8.43 -2.51 -5.17
C ALA A 58 8.14 -4.02 -5.20
N PRO A 59 8.89 -4.81 -6.00
CA PRO A 59 8.79 -6.25 -5.92
C PRO A 59 9.17 -6.73 -4.51
N TYR A 60 8.46 -7.76 -4.06
CA TYR A 60 8.76 -8.49 -2.84
C TYR A 60 8.69 -9.99 -3.15
N SER A 61 9.51 -10.79 -2.46
CA SER A 61 9.63 -12.21 -2.79
C SER A 61 8.80 -13.10 -1.86
N GLN A 62 8.79 -12.79 -0.57
CA GLN A 62 8.18 -13.62 0.47
C GLN A 62 7.67 -12.73 1.60
N LEU A 63 6.55 -13.09 2.22
CA LEU A 63 6.04 -12.35 3.39
C LEU A 63 6.75 -12.76 4.70
N ALA A 64 7.49 -13.87 4.69
CA ALA A 64 8.22 -14.35 5.85
C ALA A 64 9.62 -13.74 5.92
N ALA A 65 10.11 -13.50 7.14
CA ALA A 65 11.48 -13.10 7.38
C ALA A 65 12.46 -14.11 6.74
N LYS A 66 13.42 -13.61 5.96
CA LYS A 66 14.46 -14.40 5.32
C LYS A 66 15.82 -13.91 5.79
N GLN A 67 16.68 -14.83 6.18
CA GLN A 67 18.10 -14.56 6.37
C GLN A 67 18.75 -14.45 5.00
N ILE A 68 19.37 -13.30 4.70
CA ILE A 68 20.11 -13.13 3.46
C ILE A 68 21.45 -13.85 3.58
N THR A 69 21.65 -14.86 2.75
CA THR A 69 22.89 -15.66 2.71
C THR A 69 23.78 -15.32 1.52
N ASP A 70 23.20 -14.80 0.43
CA ASP A 70 23.92 -14.26 -0.72
C ASP A 70 23.73 -12.73 -0.75
N PRO A 71 24.80 -11.92 -0.69
CA PRO A 71 24.70 -10.47 -0.79
C PRO A 71 23.95 -9.97 -2.03
N ALA A 72 23.96 -10.71 -3.14
CA ALA A 72 23.20 -10.35 -4.34
C ALA A 72 21.67 -10.41 -4.11
N GLU A 73 21.20 -11.28 -3.23
CA GLU A 73 19.77 -11.37 -2.86
C GLU A 73 19.31 -10.19 -2.01
N ALA A 74 20.23 -9.44 -1.40
CA ALA A 74 19.85 -8.28 -0.59
C ALA A 74 19.25 -7.15 -1.45
N TYR A 75 19.46 -7.18 -2.77
CA TYR A 75 19.14 -6.07 -3.66
C TYR A 75 18.15 -6.42 -4.78
N ILE A 76 17.55 -7.62 -4.76
CA ILE A 76 16.58 -8.05 -5.77
C ILE A 76 15.16 -7.53 -5.51
N THR A 77 14.82 -7.25 -4.24
CA THR A 77 13.52 -6.74 -3.81
C THR A 77 13.65 -5.33 -3.26
N GLY A 78 12.51 -4.66 -3.06
CA GLY A 78 12.47 -3.29 -2.55
C GLY A 78 12.17 -2.25 -3.64
N PRO A 79 12.17 -0.96 -3.28
CA PRO A 79 11.62 0.08 -4.14
C PRO A 79 12.58 0.42 -5.28
N THR A 80 12.05 0.50 -6.48
CA THR A 80 12.76 0.84 -7.72
C THR A 80 11.96 1.84 -8.52
N ILE A 81 12.68 2.76 -9.17
CA ILE A 81 12.09 3.77 -10.06
C ILE A 81 12.62 3.54 -11.46
N TYR A 82 11.72 3.50 -12.44
CA TYR A 82 12.06 3.42 -13.86
C TYR A 82 11.50 4.62 -14.61
N ASP A 83 12.19 5.03 -15.67
CA ASP A 83 11.65 5.99 -16.62
C ASP A 83 10.60 5.35 -17.54
N ARG A 84 10.04 6.16 -18.44
CA ARG A 84 9.04 5.73 -19.42
C ARG A 84 9.53 4.67 -20.41
N ASN A 85 10.84 4.48 -20.53
CA ASN A 85 11.47 3.51 -21.45
C ASN A 85 11.83 2.21 -20.71
N GLY A 86 11.55 2.10 -19.41
CA GLY A 86 11.95 0.96 -18.59
C GLY A 86 13.42 1.03 -18.17
N GLN A 87 14.09 2.17 -18.35
CA GLN A 87 15.43 2.39 -17.83
C GLN A 87 15.35 2.64 -16.32
N LEU A 88 16.18 1.91 -15.58
CA LEU A 88 16.29 2.08 -14.14
C LEU A 88 16.89 3.44 -13.78
N ILE A 89 16.21 4.17 -12.91
CA ILE A 89 16.61 5.47 -12.38
C ILE A 89 17.16 5.36 -10.97
N TRP A 90 16.54 4.51 -10.13
CA TRP A 90 16.94 4.39 -8.72
C TRP A 90 16.60 3.01 -8.14
N ILE A 91 17.44 2.57 -7.19
CA ILE A 91 17.28 1.34 -6.41
C ILE A 91 17.37 1.69 -4.92
N GLY A 92 16.23 1.64 -4.22
CA GLY A 92 16.16 1.92 -2.79
C GLY A 92 16.49 0.73 -1.88
N SER A 93 16.64 -0.49 -2.42
CA SER A 93 17.12 -1.63 -1.64
C SER A 93 18.54 -1.43 -1.09
N THR A 94 19.31 -0.51 -1.68
CA THR A 94 20.61 -0.06 -1.17
C THR A 94 20.51 0.61 0.20
N MET A 95 19.36 1.22 0.53
CA MET A 95 19.12 1.85 1.84
C MET A 95 18.75 0.81 2.91
N PHE A 96 18.09 -0.27 2.53
CA PHE A 96 17.59 -1.32 3.42
C PHE A 96 17.79 -2.70 2.80
N PRO A 97 19.05 -3.17 2.70
CA PRO A 97 19.38 -4.41 2.00
C PRO A 97 18.68 -5.62 2.63
N GLY A 98 18.04 -6.44 1.80
CA GLY A 98 17.34 -7.67 2.20
C GLY A 98 16.00 -7.44 2.87
N ARG A 99 15.44 -6.24 2.74
CA ARG A 99 14.12 -5.89 3.26
C ARG A 99 13.17 -5.59 2.12
N ASP A 100 12.01 -6.22 2.16
CA ASP A 100 10.96 -5.94 1.21
C ASP A 100 10.35 -4.57 1.52
N ALA A 101 9.88 -3.89 0.47
CA ALA A 101 9.17 -2.64 0.57
C ALA A 101 7.71 -2.82 0.17
N TYR A 102 6.81 -2.33 1.02
CA TYR A 102 5.38 -2.30 0.77
C TYR A 102 4.92 -0.85 0.67
N ASP A 103 3.79 -0.67 -0.02
CA ASP A 103 3.15 0.64 -0.15
C ASP A 103 4.09 1.75 -0.65
N PHE A 104 4.95 1.42 -1.61
CA PHE A 104 5.90 2.38 -2.17
C PHE A 104 5.19 3.40 -3.06
N ARG A 105 5.24 4.68 -2.65
CA ARG A 105 4.54 5.77 -3.32
C ARG A 105 5.25 7.11 -3.13
N VAL A 106 4.88 8.08 -3.96
CA VAL A 106 5.20 9.50 -3.73
C VAL A 106 4.14 10.08 -2.78
N VAL A 107 4.60 10.79 -1.75
CA VAL A 107 3.76 11.47 -0.75
C VAL A 107 4.09 12.96 -0.70
N LYS A 108 3.15 13.76 -0.17
CA LYS A 108 3.38 15.17 0.16
C LYS A 108 3.72 15.30 1.64
N TYR A 109 4.82 15.97 1.94
CA TYR A 109 5.26 16.26 3.31
C TYR A 109 5.77 17.69 3.37
N LYS A 110 5.10 18.55 4.13
CA LYS A 110 5.42 19.99 4.25
C LYS A 110 5.55 20.68 2.90
N GLY A 111 4.59 20.43 2.00
CA GLY A 111 4.57 20.92 0.62
C GLY A 111 5.50 20.23 -0.39
N GLU A 112 6.51 19.50 0.09
CA GLU A 112 7.50 18.83 -0.77
C GLU A 112 7.03 17.43 -1.19
N SER A 113 7.45 17.00 -2.39
CA SER A 113 7.24 15.62 -2.84
C SER A 113 8.35 14.73 -2.32
N MET A 114 8.00 13.66 -1.62
CA MET A 114 8.95 12.70 -1.05
C MET A 114 8.55 11.27 -1.40
N LEU A 115 9.49 10.35 -1.27
CA LEU A 115 9.25 8.92 -1.39
C LEU A 115 8.90 8.33 -0.02
N SER A 116 7.92 7.42 0.00
CA SER A 116 7.59 6.69 1.22
C SER A 116 7.29 5.23 0.92
N TRP A 117 7.65 4.36 1.86
CA TRP A 117 7.32 2.93 1.86
C TRP A 117 7.41 2.35 3.27
N ILE A 118 6.82 1.18 3.44
CA ILE A 118 6.92 0.35 4.64
C ILE A 118 7.98 -0.71 4.41
N ILE A 119 8.93 -0.83 5.34
CA ILE A 119 9.97 -1.86 5.36
C ILE A 119 9.42 -3.10 6.08
N SER A 120 9.54 -4.27 5.45
CA SER A 120 9.07 -5.54 5.98
C SER A 120 9.62 -5.89 7.36
N THR A 121 8.90 -6.70 8.13
CA THR A 121 9.45 -7.29 9.36
C THR A 121 10.56 -8.29 9.00
N ASN A 122 11.62 -8.33 9.81
CA ASN A 122 12.68 -9.31 9.64
C ASN A 122 13.48 -9.48 10.94
N GLU A 123 13.34 -10.63 11.60
CA GLU A 123 14.02 -10.96 12.86
C GLU A 123 15.56 -11.01 12.76
N TYR A 124 16.10 -11.20 11.55
CA TYR A 124 17.54 -11.18 11.30
C TYR A 124 18.14 -9.74 11.25
N TYR A 125 17.30 -8.70 11.37
CA TYR A 125 17.70 -7.30 11.34
C TYR A 125 17.34 -6.60 12.67
N PRO A 126 18.22 -6.71 13.69
CA PRO A 126 17.88 -6.41 15.08
C PRO A 126 17.54 -4.94 15.36
N ASP A 127 17.98 -4.00 14.53
CA ASP A 127 17.70 -2.58 14.73
C ASP A 127 16.19 -2.28 14.63
N HIS A 128 15.46 -3.00 13.75
CA HIS A 128 14.02 -2.82 13.55
C HIS A 128 13.33 -4.12 13.08
N PRO A 129 13.20 -5.14 13.94
CA PRO A 129 12.64 -6.43 13.56
C PRO A 129 11.14 -6.35 13.21
N GLY A 130 10.39 -5.43 13.85
CA GLY A 130 8.96 -5.21 13.60
C GLY A 130 8.62 -4.38 12.36
N GLY A 131 9.61 -4.08 11.51
CA GLY A 131 9.43 -3.19 10.36
C GLY A 131 9.30 -1.72 10.77
N LYS A 132 9.26 -0.83 9.77
CA LYS A 132 9.03 0.61 9.96
C LYS A 132 8.64 1.24 8.62
N ALA A 133 7.89 2.32 8.66
CA ALA A 133 7.72 3.17 7.49
C ALA A 133 8.84 4.20 7.40
N VAL A 134 9.22 4.58 6.19
CA VAL A 134 10.28 5.55 5.94
C VAL A 134 9.83 6.64 4.98
N LEU A 135 10.46 7.80 5.13
CA LEU A 135 10.27 8.98 4.30
C LEU A 135 11.63 9.43 3.77
N VAL A 136 11.74 9.61 2.46
CA VAL A 136 12.99 9.86 1.75
C VAL A 136 12.83 11.02 0.78
N ASN A 137 13.79 11.95 0.75
CA ASN A 137 13.72 13.14 -0.10
C ASN A 137 14.08 12.85 -1.57
N ASP A 138 14.05 13.88 -2.41
CA ASP A 138 14.38 13.82 -3.84
C ASP A 138 15.88 13.62 -4.14
N LYS A 139 16.73 13.75 -3.10
CA LYS A 139 18.15 13.39 -3.13
C LYS A 139 18.41 11.96 -2.64
N TYR A 140 17.34 11.20 -2.38
CA TYR A 140 17.37 9.83 -1.85
C TYR A 140 17.99 9.72 -0.44
N GLU A 141 17.84 10.75 0.39
CA GLU A 141 18.29 10.79 1.77
C GLU A 141 17.12 10.51 2.73
N LEU A 142 17.37 9.75 3.79
CA LEU A 142 16.36 9.43 4.80
C LEU A 142 16.01 10.69 5.61
N VAL A 143 14.72 11.06 5.60
CA VAL A 143 14.18 12.23 6.29
C VAL A 143 13.55 11.87 7.62
N ASN A 144 12.74 10.80 7.65
CA ASN A 144 12.04 10.37 8.86
C ASN A 144 11.72 8.87 8.82
N THR A 145 11.46 8.30 10.00
CA THR A 145 10.98 6.93 10.16
C THR A 145 9.83 6.87 11.15
N THR A 146 8.83 6.04 10.86
CA THR A 146 7.69 5.80 11.74
C THR A 146 7.67 4.35 12.15
N LEU A 147 7.67 4.10 13.45
CA LEU A 147 7.63 2.75 14.04
C LEU A 147 6.17 2.25 14.15
N PRO A 148 5.96 0.94 14.30
CA PRO A 148 4.64 0.39 14.60
C PRO A 148 4.03 0.99 15.87
N LEU A 149 2.72 0.85 16.05
CA LEU A 149 2.08 1.20 17.32
C LEU A 149 2.68 0.33 18.44
N PHE A 150 2.86 0.92 19.62
CA PHE A 150 3.55 0.28 20.75
C PHE A 150 2.90 -1.03 21.21
N ASP A 151 1.60 -1.18 21.00
CA ASP A 151 0.81 -2.34 21.39
C ASP A 151 0.57 -3.32 20.24
N THR A 152 1.23 -3.12 19.10
CA THR A 152 1.10 -3.98 17.92
C THR A 152 2.42 -4.67 17.61
N PRO A 153 2.38 -5.94 17.14
CA PRO A 153 3.62 -6.71 16.91
C PRO A 153 4.43 -6.20 15.71
N GLU A 154 3.77 -5.61 14.71
CA GLU A 154 4.39 -5.19 13.45
C GLU A 154 3.65 -4.04 12.76
N PHE A 155 4.35 -3.37 11.83
CA PHE A 155 3.72 -2.37 10.97
C PHE A 155 2.83 -3.07 9.93
N ASN A 156 1.56 -2.68 9.82
CA ASN A 156 0.68 -3.23 8.79
C ASN A 156 1.13 -2.77 7.40
N ILE A 157 1.38 -3.72 6.50
CA ILE A 157 1.98 -3.45 5.19
C ILE A 157 1.05 -2.79 4.15
N HIS A 158 -0.23 -2.60 4.48
CA HIS A 158 -1.24 -2.24 3.49
C HIS A 158 -1.50 -0.75 3.33
N GLU A 159 -1.13 0.09 4.31
CA GLU A 159 -1.40 1.53 4.23
C GLU A 159 -0.44 2.34 5.10
N TYR A 160 0.18 3.35 4.48
CA TYR A 160 0.92 4.43 5.13
C TYR A 160 0.62 5.75 4.40
N ASN A 161 -0.38 6.49 4.88
CA ASN A 161 -0.82 7.71 4.23
C ASN A 161 -0.55 8.96 5.08
N ILE A 162 0.45 9.75 4.67
CA ILE A 162 0.76 11.03 5.30
C ILE A 162 -0.38 12.03 5.02
N ILE A 163 -0.89 12.64 6.07
CA ILE A 163 -1.99 13.61 6.06
C ILE A 163 -1.59 14.89 6.78
N ASN A 164 -2.48 15.89 6.74
CA ASN A 164 -2.31 17.17 7.44
C ASN A 164 -0.95 17.84 7.13
N ASP A 165 -0.57 17.84 5.85
CA ASP A 165 0.70 18.37 5.33
C ASP A 165 1.97 17.83 6.03
N GLY A 166 1.93 16.56 6.46
CA GLY A 166 3.07 15.93 7.13
C GLY A 166 3.05 16.02 8.65
N ALA A 167 1.98 16.51 9.26
CA ALA A 167 1.83 16.50 10.71
C ALA A 167 1.51 15.10 11.26
N SER A 168 0.70 14.32 10.55
CA SER A 168 0.29 12.98 10.99
C SER A 168 0.20 11.98 9.84
N VAL A 169 0.11 10.70 10.19
CA VAL A 169 -0.05 9.60 9.25
C VAL A 169 -1.25 8.75 9.64
N LEU A 170 -2.04 8.38 8.64
CA LEU A 170 -3.07 7.37 8.75
C LEU A 170 -2.49 6.01 8.36
N THR A 171 -2.58 5.04 9.24
CA THR A 171 -2.08 3.68 9.04
C THR A 171 -3.11 2.64 9.47
N LEU A 172 -2.97 1.43 8.94
CA LEU A 172 -3.67 0.27 9.45
C LEU A 172 -2.90 -0.36 10.60
N TYR A 173 -3.62 -1.00 11.51
CA TYR A 173 -3.01 -1.81 12.56
C TYR A 173 -3.75 -3.13 12.71
N SER A 174 -3.04 -4.07 13.32
CA SER A 174 -3.46 -5.45 13.50
C SER A 174 -3.03 -5.89 14.90
N ASN A 175 -3.97 -6.03 15.84
CA ASN A 175 -3.71 -6.37 17.23
C ASN A 175 -4.40 -7.68 17.67
N PRO A 176 -3.66 -8.73 18.07
CA PRO A 176 -4.26 -9.95 18.63
C PRO A 176 -4.86 -9.70 20.03
N VAL A 177 -6.17 -9.96 20.18
CA VAL A 177 -6.90 -9.81 21.45
C VAL A 177 -7.54 -11.15 21.85
N LEU A 178 -7.47 -11.51 23.13
CA LEU A 178 -8.11 -12.72 23.66
C LEU A 178 -9.56 -12.42 24.09
N VAL A 179 -10.53 -13.06 23.44
CA VAL A 179 -11.97 -12.96 23.75
C VAL A 179 -12.54 -14.36 23.91
N ASN A 180 -13.10 -14.68 25.09
CA ASN A 180 -13.70 -15.99 25.38
C ASN A 180 -12.82 -17.17 24.93
N GLU A 181 -11.57 -17.21 25.40
CA GLU A 181 -10.57 -18.24 25.07
C GLU A 181 -10.15 -18.32 23.59
N THR A 182 -10.63 -17.41 22.75
CA THR A 182 -10.29 -17.30 21.34
C THR A 182 -9.43 -16.07 21.11
N TRP A 183 -8.25 -16.24 20.55
CA TRP A 183 -7.46 -15.12 20.05
C TRP A 183 -8.08 -14.64 18.75
N ILE A 184 -8.43 -13.36 18.68
CA ILE A 184 -9.09 -12.70 17.56
C ILE A 184 -8.22 -11.53 17.12
N GLN A 185 -8.16 -11.32 15.82
CA GLN A 185 -7.44 -10.21 15.21
C GLN A 185 -8.30 -8.93 15.29
N ASP A 186 -7.90 -7.95 16.10
CA ASP A 186 -8.48 -6.60 16.04
C ASP A 186 -7.74 -5.78 14.97
N ASP A 187 -8.34 -5.69 13.80
CA ASP A 187 -7.85 -4.78 12.76
C ASP A 187 -8.48 -3.41 12.92
N GLY A 188 -7.72 -2.37 12.59
CA GLY A 188 -8.21 -1.01 12.75
C GLY A 188 -7.39 0.03 12.03
N ILE A 189 -7.76 1.28 12.27
CA ILE A 189 -7.08 2.45 11.73
C ILE A 189 -6.51 3.25 12.90
N ALA A 190 -5.29 3.75 12.76
CA ALA A 190 -4.73 4.73 13.66
C ALA A 190 -4.24 5.96 12.91
N GLU A 191 -4.44 7.13 13.53
CA GLU A 191 -3.75 8.35 13.16
C GLU A 191 -2.61 8.57 14.15
N ILE A 192 -1.39 8.70 13.64
CA ILE A 192 -0.17 8.86 14.45
C ILE A 192 0.44 10.23 14.12
N ASP A 193 0.78 10.99 15.15
CA ASP A 193 1.55 12.22 15.01
C ASP A 193 2.99 11.90 14.57
N LEU A 194 3.43 12.44 13.43
CA LEU A 194 4.74 12.11 12.84
C LEU A 194 5.93 12.75 13.58
N SER A 195 5.68 13.71 14.47
CA SER A 195 6.74 14.39 15.24
C SER A 195 7.00 13.73 16.59
N THR A 196 5.95 13.19 17.21
CA THR A 196 5.98 12.62 18.58
C THR A 196 5.77 11.12 18.62
N GLY A 197 5.18 10.53 17.57
CA GLY A 197 4.74 9.13 17.57
C GLY A 197 3.45 8.88 18.38
N ALA A 198 2.77 9.93 18.86
CA ALA A 198 1.56 9.78 19.65
C ALA A 198 0.36 9.33 18.79
N ILE A 199 -0.49 8.48 19.35
CA ILE A 199 -1.76 8.08 18.72
C ILE A 199 -2.77 9.22 18.92
N LEU A 200 -3.14 9.89 17.83
CA LEU A 200 -4.11 10.99 17.82
C LEU A 200 -5.55 10.48 17.71
N PHE A 201 -5.73 9.33 17.07
CA PHE A 201 -7.01 8.68 16.87
C PHE A 201 -6.79 7.19 16.64
N ARG A 202 -7.75 6.37 17.09
CA ARG A 202 -7.78 4.93 16.83
C ARG A 202 -9.21 4.47 16.65
N TRP A 203 -9.42 3.58 15.68
CA TRP A 203 -10.68 2.92 15.43
C TRP A 203 -10.45 1.41 15.42
N SER A 204 -11.15 0.69 16.29
CA SER A 204 -11.13 -0.78 16.38
C SER A 204 -12.30 -1.39 15.63
N SER A 205 -12.05 -2.43 14.84
CA SER A 205 -13.10 -3.20 14.20
C SER A 205 -13.94 -3.99 15.20
N LEU A 206 -13.33 -4.55 16.25
CA LEU A 206 -14.05 -5.31 17.28
C LEU A 206 -15.03 -4.47 18.09
N GLU A 207 -14.76 -3.17 18.25
CA GLU A 207 -15.68 -2.24 18.93
C GLU A 207 -16.92 -1.90 18.10
N HIS A 208 -16.83 -2.01 16.77
CA HIS A 208 -17.82 -1.43 15.86
C HIS A 208 -18.51 -2.44 14.94
N ILE A 209 -17.91 -3.60 14.71
CA ILE A 209 -18.42 -4.63 13.80
C ILE A 209 -18.59 -5.92 14.59
N PRO A 210 -19.81 -6.48 14.65
CA PRO A 210 -20.03 -7.72 15.39
C PRO A 210 -19.33 -8.89 14.68
N LEU A 211 -18.76 -9.81 15.46
CA LEU A 211 -18.03 -10.98 14.94
C LEU A 211 -18.89 -11.88 14.03
N ASN A 212 -20.22 -11.87 14.21
CA ASN A 212 -21.16 -12.61 13.36
C ASN A 212 -21.30 -12.02 11.94
N ALA A 213 -20.76 -10.83 11.69
CA ALA A 213 -20.60 -10.27 10.34
C ALA A 213 -19.46 -10.95 9.56
N SER A 214 -18.63 -11.74 10.24
CA SER A 214 -17.59 -12.52 9.58
C SER A 214 -18.20 -13.53 8.62
N ASN A 215 -17.58 -13.65 7.44
CA ASN A 215 -17.84 -14.77 6.53
C ASN A 215 -17.06 -16.04 6.90
N PHE A 216 -16.29 -16.00 8.00
CA PHE A 216 -15.54 -17.14 8.52
C PHE A 216 -16.31 -17.86 9.60
N HIS A 217 -16.16 -19.18 9.64
CA HIS A 217 -16.59 -19.95 10.78
C HIS A 217 -15.76 -19.56 12.00
N LEU A 218 -16.44 -19.50 13.14
CA LEU A 218 -15.77 -19.41 14.43
C LEU A 218 -14.75 -20.56 14.55
N PRO A 219 -13.50 -20.26 14.95
CA PRO A 219 -12.49 -21.28 15.16
C PRO A 219 -12.92 -22.21 16.31
N LYS A 220 -12.42 -23.45 16.30
CA LYS A 220 -12.63 -24.34 17.45
C LYS A 220 -11.87 -23.78 18.66
N ALA A 221 -12.44 -23.94 19.86
CA ALA A 221 -11.77 -23.56 21.11
C ALA A 221 -10.36 -24.16 21.17
N GLY A 222 -9.39 -23.35 21.60
CA GLY A 222 -7.98 -23.76 21.71
C GLY A 222 -7.19 -23.87 20.40
N THR A 223 -7.76 -23.52 19.24
CA THR A 223 -7.02 -23.57 17.95
C THR A 223 -6.31 -22.28 17.57
N THR A 224 -6.66 -21.17 18.20
CA THR A 224 -6.05 -19.85 18.00
C THR A 224 -5.00 -19.57 19.05
N SER A 225 -3.98 -18.78 18.71
CA SER A 225 -2.98 -18.28 19.67
C SER A 225 -2.69 -16.81 19.41
N GLN A 226 -1.97 -16.13 20.30
CA GLN A 226 -1.57 -14.73 20.09
C GLN A 226 -0.80 -14.53 18.78
N LYS A 227 0.02 -15.51 18.37
CA LYS A 227 0.77 -15.49 17.10
C LYS A 227 -0.06 -15.91 15.89
N ARG A 228 -1.20 -16.55 16.11
CA ARG A 228 -2.12 -17.03 15.07
C ARG A 228 -3.57 -16.76 15.51
N PRO A 229 -3.93 -15.47 15.65
CA PRO A 229 -5.29 -15.11 16.01
C PRO A 229 -6.24 -15.42 14.85
N TRP A 230 -7.52 -15.50 15.16
CA TRP A 230 -8.57 -15.60 14.16
C TRP A 230 -8.70 -14.27 13.44
N ASP A 231 -8.15 -14.26 12.23
CA ASP A 231 -8.36 -13.23 11.23
C ASP A 231 -9.76 -13.38 10.62
N TRP A 232 -10.71 -12.70 11.25
CA TRP A 232 -12.14 -12.78 10.94
C TRP A 232 -12.56 -11.79 9.86
N LEU A 233 -11.70 -10.84 9.47
CA LEU A 233 -11.98 -9.81 8.46
C LEU A 233 -11.20 -10.01 7.15
N GLN A 234 -10.01 -10.60 7.12
CA GLN A 234 -9.04 -10.38 6.03
C GLN A 234 -8.98 -11.48 4.95
N LYS A 235 -9.73 -12.59 5.03
CA LYS A 235 -9.62 -13.64 3.98
C LYS A 235 -10.64 -13.47 2.83
N ARG A 236 -10.10 -13.22 1.64
CA ARG A 236 -10.65 -13.33 0.25
C ARG A 236 -11.91 -12.55 -0.15
N ARG A 237 -12.76 -12.07 0.77
CA ARG A 237 -14.01 -11.35 0.42
C ARG A 237 -14.30 -10.09 1.23
N TRP A 238 -13.42 -9.74 2.17
CA TRP A 238 -13.42 -8.47 2.90
C TRP A 238 -11.95 -8.08 3.02
N ARG A 239 -11.59 -6.91 2.51
CA ARG A 239 -10.27 -6.29 2.69
C ARG A 239 -10.53 -4.93 3.29
N LEU A 240 -9.96 -4.62 4.45
CA LEU A 240 -9.88 -3.23 4.89
C LEU A 240 -8.99 -2.52 3.86
N SER A 241 -9.57 -1.59 3.12
CA SER A 241 -8.84 -0.77 2.18
C SER A 241 -9.28 0.66 2.43
N VAL A 242 -8.33 1.50 2.81
CA VAL A 242 -8.58 2.93 2.97
C VAL A 242 -8.55 3.52 1.56
N ILE A 243 -9.66 4.12 1.12
CA ILE A 243 -9.67 4.89 -0.12
C ILE A 243 -9.56 6.36 0.30
N VAL A 244 -8.32 6.85 0.29
CA VAL A 244 -7.95 8.16 0.85
C VAL A 244 -8.52 9.32 0.04
N THR A 245 -8.77 9.16 -1.27
CA THR A 245 -9.28 10.25 -2.12
C THR A 245 -10.62 10.82 -1.65
N THR A 246 -11.35 10.10 -0.79
CA THR A 246 -12.61 10.54 -0.18
C THR A 246 -12.63 10.54 1.34
N TYR A 247 -11.51 10.27 2.03
CA TYR A 247 -11.48 10.12 3.50
C TYR A 247 -12.43 9.01 3.99
N GLU A 248 -12.51 7.89 3.26
CA GLU A 248 -13.47 6.82 3.53
C GLU A 248 -12.80 5.48 3.75
N LEU A 249 -13.25 4.79 4.81
CA LEU A 249 -12.94 3.39 5.03
C LEU A 249 -13.92 2.51 4.26
N TYR A 250 -13.37 1.63 3.43
CA TYR A 250 -14.13 0.60 2.75
C TYR A 250 -13.69 -0.79 3.21
N ILE A 251 -14.67 -1.65 3.47
CA ILE A 251 -14.44 -3.10 3.58
C ILE A 251 -14.91 -3.71 2.26
N GLN A 252 -13.99 -4.26 1.47
CA GLN A 252 -14.32 -4.81 0.16
C GLN A 252 -15.04 -6.16 0.25
N GLY A 253 -16.38 -6.19 0.22
CA GLY A 253 -17.22 -7.37 0.01
C GLY A 253 -18.45 -7.04 -0.85
N ILE A 254 -19.54 -7.85 -0.78
CA ILE A 254 -20.69 -7.79 -1.73
C ILE A 254 -21.29 -6.38 -1.88
N TRP A 255 -21.02 -5.48 -0.94
CA TRP A 255 -21.37 -4.06 -1.04
C TRP A 255 -20.23 -3.20 -0.49
N LEU A 256 -19.81 -2.15 -1.23
CA LEU A 256 -19.03 -1.05 -0.67
C LEU A 256 -19.93 -0.29 0.30
N ARG A 257 -19.64 -0.37 1.60
CA ARG A 257 -20.25 0.51 2.60
C ARG A 257 -19.20 1.50 3.08
N ARG A 258 -19.56 2.79 3.06
CA ARG A 258 -18.91 3.79 3.91
C ARG A 258 -19.21 3.37 5.34
N ILE A 259 -18.17 3.20 6.16
CA ILE A 259 -18.32 2.87 7.58
C ILE A 259 -17.83 4.03 8.45
N PHE A 260 -16.92 4.84 7.94
CA PHE A 260 -16.31 5.94 8.69
C PHE A 260 -15.91 7.09 7.76
N ASP A 261 -16.24 8.31 8.17
CA ASP A 261 -15.77 9.55 7.56
C ASP A 261 -14.57 10.07 8.36
N LEU A 262 -13.39 9.98 7.77
CA LEU A 262 -12.14 10.39 8.43
C LEU A 262 -12.04 11.92 8.61
N ALA A 263 -12.73 12.71 7.78
CA ALA A 263 -12.71 14.17 7.89
C ALA A 263 -13.58 14.68 9.04
N THR A 264 -14.72 14.03 9.28
CA THR A 264 -15.63 14.40 10.38
C THR A 264 -15.46 13.55 11.64
N ARG A 265 -14.64 12.49 11.58
CA ARG A 265 -14.48 11.48 12.62
C ARG A 265 -15.82 10.88 13.08
N ARG A 266 -16.77 10.76 12.16
CA ARG A 266 -18.10 10.21 12.43
C ARG A 266 -18.31 8.88 11.73
N GLN A 267 -19.00 8.00 12.45
CA GLN A 267 -19.46 6.72 11.91
C GLN A 267 -20.77 6.96 11.13
N ASP A 268 -20.72 6.71 9.83
CA ASP A 268 -21.87 6.82 8.95
C ASP A 268 -22.19 5.46 8.36
N PHE A 269 -23.29 4.82 8.80
CA PHE A 269 -23.84 3.64 8.11
C PHE A 269 -24.76 4.07 6.95
N GLY A 270 -24.25 4.89 6.03
CA GLY A 270 -25.01 5.35 4.87
C GLY A 270 -25.01 4.33 3.75
N PHE A 271 -26.16 3.72 3.44
CA PHE A 271 -26.37 3.03 2.16
C PHE A 271 -26.43 4.07 1.04
N ARG A 272 -25.43 4.07 0.14
CA ARG A 272 -25.61 4.67 -1.19
C ARG A 272 -25.62 3.54 -2.23
N PRO A 273 -26.73 3.32 -2.97
CA PRO A 273 -26.70 2.42 -4.11
C PRO A 273 -25.71 2.99 -5.14
N PHE A 274 -24.74 2.17 -5.52
CA PHE A 274 -23.73 2.52 -6.52
C PHE A 274 -24.42 2.62 -7.89
N GLN A 275 -24.79 3.82 -8.33
CA GLN A 275 -24.94 4.07 -9.76
C GLN A 275 -23.55 3.95 -10.37
N ARG A 276 -23.37 2.96 -11.27
CA ARG A 276 -22.13 2.64 -12.02
C ARG A 276 -21.10 3.77 -11.99
N LEU A 277 -20.21 3.75 -11.00
CA LEU A 277 -18.95 4.47 -11.08
C LEU A 277 -18.10 3.62 -12.03
N GLN A 278 -17.96 4.07 -13.27
CA GLN A 278 -16.80 3.70 -14.06
C GLN A 278 -15.57 3.98 -13.18
N LEU A 279 -14.65 3.02 -13.06
CA LEU A 279 -13.33 3.26 -12.51
C LEU A 279 -12.71 4.40 -13.30
N PHE A 280 -12.84 5.63 -12.79
CA PHE A 280 -12.01 6.74 -13.22
C PHE A 280 -10.68 6.57 -12.50
N LEU A 281 -9.71 5.98 -13.20
CA LEU A 281 -8.30 6.33 -13.01
C LEU A 281 -8.19 7.83 -13.31
N ALA A 282 -8.47 8.66 -12.30
CA ALA A 282 -8.31 10.10 -12.39
C ALA A 282 -6.93 10.47 -11.87
N ALA A 283 -5.95 10.41 -12.76
CA ALA A 283 -4.87 11.38 -12.74
C ALA A 283 -5.53 12.77 -12.92
N ARG A 284 -5.53 13.60 -11.88
CA ARG A 284 -5.75 15.04 -12.01
C ARG A 284 -4.80 15.80 -11.12
N CYS A 285 -3.66 16.11 -11.69
CA CYS A 285 -2.91 17.32 -11.35
C CYS A 285 -3.66 18.49 -12.03
N GLN A 286 -4.32 19.35 -11.26
CA GLN A 286 -4.81 20.63 -11.77
C GLN A 286 -3.66 21.65 -11.65
N ILE A 287 -3.16 22.10 -12.80
CA ILE A 287 -2.34 23.32 -12.90
C ILE A 287 -3.27 24.42 -13.44
N PRO A 288 -3.28 25.64 -12.86
CA PRO A 288 -4.16 26.71 -13.31
C PRO A 288 -3.64 27.30 -14.63
N THR A 289 -4.51 27.38 -15.64
CA THR A 289 -4.24 28.13 -16.86
C THR A 289 -4.66 29.59 -16.68
N ARG A 290 -3.69 30.50 -16.77
CA ARG A 290 -3.95 31.92 -17.05
C ARG A 290 -4.51 32.08 -18.46
N ARG A 291 -5.59 32.85 -18.60
CA ARG A 291 -5.74 33.89 -19.62
C ARG A 291 -6.28 35.13 -18.94
#